data_AF-A0A357CWL9-F1
#
_entry.id   AF-A0A357CWL9-F1
#
_cell.length_a   1.000
_cell.length_b   1.000
_cell.length_c   1.000
_cell.angle_alpha   90.00
_cell.angle_beta   90.00
_cell.angle_gamma   90.00
#
_symmetry.space_group_name_H-M   'P 1'
#
loop_
_entity.id
_entity.type
_entity.pdbx_description
1 polymer ?
#
loop_
_entity_poly.entity_id
_entity_poly.type
_entity_poly.pdbx_seq_one_letter_code
_entity_poly.pdbx_strand_id
1 'polypeptide(L)'
;ADEIELSFNHLSGALAHKSIDDFTIQGSKFRYYKPRVKFPGANHIGILANTVGWRTDENLQTAKAAMTHCYSLMKDFEGYIMFRKPKEYGGNFMGPFNFGWQFLNPVDMAGLQWIIDNPNRYTFGFWLRIITGLPDWAIQTTQPYELLAELLEADTLMDIMNDKTLQGFRRISGRESNWRDKTAVKCDLTYAILKACWPVLQVKANNGVK
;
A
#
# COMPACT_ATOMS: atom_id res chain seq x y z
N ALA A 1 0.40 24.50 2.04
CA ALA A 1 1.63 24.37 1.23
C ALA A 1 2.65 23.53 2.00
N ASP A 2 2.83 23.81 3.28
CA ASP A 2 3.85 23.23 4.16
C ASP A 2 3.79 21.69 4.25
N GLU A 3 2.60 21.09 4.36
CA GLU A 3 2.46 19.61 4.41
C GLU A 3 2.83 18.92 3.09
N ILE A 4 2.58 19.58 1.96
CA ILE A 4 2.91 19.07 0.62
C ILE A 4 4.43 19.10 0.47
N GLU A 5 5.05 20.23 0.78
CA GLU A 5 6.50 20.41 0.75
C GLU A 5 7.20 19.44 1.71
N LEU A 6 6.69 19.30 2.95
CA LEU A 6 7.21 18.36 3.92
C LEU A 6 7.12 16.92 3.41
N SER A 7 6.00 16.53 2.83
CA SER A 7 5.80 15.18 2.28
C SER A 7 6.76 14.90 1.12
N PHE A 8 6.89 15.87 0.21
CA PHE A 8 7.81 15.77 -0.93
C PHE A 8 9.28 15.74 -0.50
N ASN A 9 9.64 16.50 0.55
CA ASN A 9 10.97 16.48 1.16
C ASN A 9 11.32 15.11 1.78
N HIS A 10 10.35 14.42 2.38
CA HIS A 10 10.59 13.06 2.89
C HIS A 10 10.80 12.05 1.77
N LEU A 11 10.06 12.22 0.67
CA LEU A 11 10.12 11.35 -0.48
C LEU A 11 11.45 11.54 -1.23
N SER A 12 11.80 12.79 -1.56
CA SER A 12 13.08 13.15 -2.19
C SER A 12 14.28 12.77 -1.33
N GLY A 13 14.20 13.03 -0.02
CA GLY A 13 15.27 12.68 0.92
C GLY A 13 15.52 11.18 1.03
N ALA A 14 14.56 10.34 0.66
CA ALA A 14 14.74 8.90 0.69
C ALA A 14 15.74 8.39 -0.36
N LEU A 15 15.93 9.12 -1.45
CA LEU A 15 16.89 8.79 -2.52
C LEU A 15 18.34 8.78 -2.03
N ALA A 16 18.64 9.42 -0.89
CA ALA A 16 19.97 9.44 -0.31
C ALA A 16 20.32 8.17 0.49
N HIS A 17 19.33 7.36 0.88
CA HIS A 17 19.55 6.14 1.67
C HIS A 17 19.98 4.98 0.78
N LYS A 18 20.83 4.09 1.29
CA LYS A 18 21.31 2.89 0.60
C LYS A 18 20.84 1.60 1.27
N SER A 19 20.40 1.68 2.53
CA SER A 19 19.93 0.55 3.32
C SER A 19 18.92 0.98 4.38
N ILE A 20 18.22 0.01 4.96
CA ILE A 20 17.29 0.25 6.08
C ILE A 20 17.99 0.88 7.30
N ASP A 21 19.27 0.58 7.49
CA ASP A 21 20.08 1.07 8.61
C ASP A 21 20.46 2.55 8.44
N ASP A 22 20.32 3.13 7.25
CA ASP A 22 20.56 4.57 7.05
C ASP A 22 19.49 5.43 7.73
N PHE A 23 18.25 4.92 7.81
CA PHE A 23 17.12 5.66 8.36
C PHE A 23 16.49 5.06 9.61
N THR A 24 16.97 3.91 10.07
CA THR A 24 16.49 3.28 11.31
C THR A 24 17.61 2.88 12.25
N ILE A 25 17.23 2.59 13.49
CA ILE A 25 18.09 2.03 14.54
C ILE A 25 17.40 0.77 15.07
N GLN A 26 18.14 -0.34 15.15
CA GLN A 26 17.70 -1.52 15.88
C GLN A 26 17.86 -1.28 17.39
N GLY A 27 16.75 -1.15 18.11
CA GLY A 27 16.75 -1.15 19.58
C GLY A 27 16.74 -2.57 20.15
N SER A 28 16.75 -2.66 21.49
CA SER A 28 16.67 -3.95 22.19
C SER A 28 15.37 -4.71 21.92
N LYS A 29 14.27 -3.99 21.67
CA LYS A 29 12.95 -4.58 21.43
C LYS A 29 12.35 -4.25 20.06
N PHE A 30 12.59 -3.05 19.55
CA PHE A 30 11.98 -2.56 18.32
C PHE A 30 13.00 -1.87 17.43
N ARG A 31 12.83 -1.98 16.11
CA ARG A 31 13.45 -1.08 15.15
C ARG A 31 12.67 0.23 15.11
N TYR A 32 13.36 1.37 15.05
CA TYR A 32 12.72 2.68 15.04
C TYR A 32 13.44 3.68 14.14
N TYR A 33 12.72 4.68 13.64
CA TYR A 33 13.29 5.73 12.79
C TYR A 33 14.32 6.58 13.54
N LYS A 34 15.41 6.94 12.86
CA LYS A 34 16.37 7.93 13.36
C LYS A 34 15.70 9.30 13.50
N PRO A 35 16.06 10.11 14.51
CA PRO A 35 15.54 11.47 14.61
C PRO A 35 15.78 12.28 13.33
N ARG A 36 14.76 13.04 12.91
CA ARG A 36 14.81 13.95 11.75
C ARG A 36 15.06 13.28 10.39
N VAL A 37 14.98 11.96 10.30
CA VAL A 37 15.21 11.27 9.04
C VAL A 37 14.13 11.59 8.01
N LYS A 38 14.54 11.64 6.74
CA LYS A 38 13.66 11.84 5.58
C LYS A 38 13.38 10.50 4.93
N PHE A 39 12.26 9.88 5.29
CA PHE A 39 11.74 8.67 4.65
C PHE A 39 10.21 8.75 4.60
N PRO A 40 9.55 8.42 3.48
CA PRO A 40 8.11 8.55 3.37
C PRO A 40 7.37 7.48 4.19
N GLY A 41 6.33 7.91 4.92
CA GLY A 41 5.33 7.03 5.52
C GLY A 41 4.02 7.11 4.75
N ALA A 42 3.01 6.34 5.18
CA ALA A 42 1.70 6.31 4.52
C ALA A 42 1.03 7.69 4.41
N ASN A 43 1.20 8.55 5.43
CA ASN A 43 0.64 9.90 5.43
C ASN A 43 1.28 10.79 4.36
N HIS A 44 2.60 10.76 4.20
CA HIS A 44 3.30 11.55 3.18
C HIS A 44 2.83 11.16 1.78
N ILE A 45 2.75 9.85 1.50
CA ILE A 45 2.25 9.33 0.23
C ILE A 45 0.78 9.72 0.03
N GLY A 46 -0.05 9.58 1.06
CA GLY A 46 -1.47 9.93 1.02
C GLY A 46 -1.71 11.42 0.74
N ILE A 47 -0.96 12.33 1.36
CA ILE A 47 -1.03 13.78 1.11
C ILE A 47 -0.70 14.08 -0.35
N LEU A 48 0.39 13.53 -0.87
CA LEU A 48 0.81 13.74 -2.25
C LEU A 48 -0.18 13.13 -3.26
N ALA A 49 -0.72 11.93 -2.98
CA ALA A 49 -1.70 11.27 -3.81
C ALA A 49 -2.99 12.08 -3.95
N ASN A 50 -3.42 12.79 -2.90
CA ASN A 50 -4.67 13.56 -2.86
C ASN A 50 -4.49 15.05 -3.17
N THR A 51 -3.29 15.50 -3.53
CA THR A 51 -3.01 16.90 -3.89
C THR A 51 -2.38 16.99 -5.28
N VAL A 52 -2.69 18.07 -6.00
CA VAL A 52 -2.24 18.26 -7.41
C VAL A 52 -1.23 19.39 -7.58
N GLY A 53 -1.17 20.35 -6.65
CA GLY A 53 -0.36 21.56 -6.79
C GLY A 53 1.16 21.34 -6.85
N TRP A 54 1.65 20.15 -6.52
CA TRP A 54 3.06 19.78 -6.60
C TRP A 54 3.42 19.03 -7.89
N ARG A 55 2.45 18.64 -8.72
CA ARG A 55 2.65 17.72 -9.85
C ARG A 55 3.20 18.44 -11.08
N THR A 56 4.49 18.76 -11.04
CA THR A 56 5.28 19.09 -12.23
C THR A 56 5.91 17.81 -12.80
N ASP A 57 6.34 17.82 -14.05
CA ASP A 57 7.01 16.67 -14.67
C ASP A 57 8.26 16.25 -13.88
N GLU A 58 9.06 17.23 -13.46
CA GLU A 58 10.24 17.02 -12.62
C GLU A 58 9.85 16.34 -11.29
N ASN A 59 8.83 16.87 -10.61
CA ASN A 59 8.42 16.31 -9.33
C ASN A 59 7.83 14.91 -9.46
N LEU A 60 7.11 14.61 -10.54
CA LEU A 60 6.60 13.26 -10.82
C LEU A 60 7.73 12.28 -11.09
N GLN A 61 8.77 12.69 -11.82
CA GLN A 61 9.97 11.87 -12.04
C GLN A 61 10.68 11.56 -10.72
N THR A 62 10.92 12.59 -9.89
CA THR A 62 11.49 12.41 -8.55
C THR A 62 10.61 11.52 -7.70
N ALA A 63 9.28 11.69 -7.76
CA ALA A 63 8.36 10.92 -6.94
C ALA A 63 8.39 9.43 -7.29
N LYS A 64 8.38 9.12 -8.59
CA LYS A 64 8.49 7.75 -9.09
C LYS A 64 9.82 7.12 -8.69
N ALA A 65 10.94 7.84 -8.89
CA ALA A 65 12.26 7.36 -8.52
C ALA A 65 12.35 7.05 -7.03
N ALA A 66 11.85 7.95 -6.17
CA ALA A 66 11.86 7.77 -4.73
C ALA A 66 10.96 6.60 -4.30
N MET A 67 9.77 6.42 -4.88
CA MET A 67 8.91 5.28 -4.56
C MET A 67 9.55 3.95 -4.94
N THR A 68 10.12 3.85 -6.13
CA THR A 68 10.84 2.63 -6.56
C THR A 68 12.05 2.36 -5.67
N HIS A 69 12.78 3.40 -5.29
CA HIS A 69 13.91 3.28 -4.39
C HIS A 69 13.48 2.81 -2.99
N CYS A 70 12.50 3.46 -2.37
CA CYS A 70 11.94 3.03 -1.09
C CYS A 70 11.40 1.60 -1.12
N TYR A 71 10.71 1.22 -2.20
CA TYR A 71 10.26 -0.15 -2.42
C TYR A 71 11.44 -1.13 -2.43
N SER A 72 12.50 -0.86 -3.21
CA SER A 72 13.68 -1.72 -3.27
C SER A 72 14.36 -1.92 -1.91
N LEU A 73 14.37 -0.89 -1.06
CA LEU A 73 14.96 -0.94 0.29
C LEU A 73 14.11 -1.75 1.29
N MET A 74 12.79 -1.85 1.06
CA MET A 74 11.83 -2.29 2.06
C MET A 74 10.98 -3.51 1.67
N LYS A 75 10.98 -3.93 0.41
CA LYS A 75 10.12 -4.99 -0.13
C LYS A 75 10.29 -6.34 0.57
N ASP A 76 11.48 -6.61 1.09
CA ASP A 76 11.86 -7.86 1.77
C ASP A 76 11.99 -7.67 3.29
N PHE A 77 11.71 -6.47 3.81
CA PHE A 77 11.81 -6.20 5.24
C PHE A 77 10.61 -6.80 5.98
N GLU A 78 10.87 -7.77 6.85
CA GLU A 78 9.84 -8.35 7.72
C GLU A 78 9.83 -7.63 9.09
N GLY A 79 8.74 -6.90 9.37
CA GLY A 79 8.51 -6.29 10.67
C GLY A 79 7.93 -4.89 10.62
N TYR A 80 7.91 -4.24 11.78
CA TYR A 80 7.39 -2.89 11.95
C TYR A 80 8.49 -1.93 12.38
N ILE A 81 8.46 -0.72 11.82
CA ILE A 81 9.33 0.38 12.26
C ILE A 81 8.50 1.32 13.13
N MET A 82 8.97 1.52 14.35
CA MET A 82 8.36 2.41 15.33
C MET A 82 8.90 3.83 15.21
N PHE A 83 8.15 4.80 15.71
CA PHE A 83 8.66 6.13 16.02
C PHE A 83 9.02 6.18 17.50
N ARG A 84 10.23 6.64 17.84
CA ARG A 84 10.62 6.87 19.23
C ARG A 84 10.45 8.35 19.55
N LYS A 85 9.58 8.66 20.51
CA LYS A 85 9.40 10.05 20.97
C LYS A 85 10.73 10.60 21.49
N PRO A 86 11.01 11.90 21.26
CA PRO A 86 12.10 12.59 21.94
C PRO A 86 11.99 12.44 23.47
N LYS A 87 13.12 12.57 24.17
CA LYS A 87 13.18 12.32 25.62
C LYS A 87 12.29 13.30 26.40
N GLU A 88 12.23 14.55 25.95
CA GLU A 88 11.37 15.61 26.46
C GLU A 88 9.87 15.30 26.37
N TYR A 89 9.47 14.35 25.51
CA TYR A 89 8.09 13.86 25.37
C TYR A 89 7.90 12.42 25.91
N GLY A 90 8.77 12.01 26.83
CA GLY A 90 8.68 10.75 27.55
C GLY A 90 9.37 9.55 26.91
N GLY A 91 10.06 9.70 25.77
CA GLY A 91 10.96 8.68 25.21
C GLY A 91 10.32 7.37 24.70
N ASN A 92 9.00 7.23 24.84
CA ASN A 92 8.24 6.02 24.51
C ASN A 92 8.13 5.78 23.00
N PHE A 93 7.96 4.51 22.62
CA PHE A 93 7.70 4.10 21.23
C PHE A 93 6.23 4.29 20.86
N MET A 94 5.99 4.72 19.63
CA MET A 94 4.67 4.82 18.99
C MET A 94 4.73 4.11 17.64
N GLY A 95 3.65 3.50 17.19
CA GLY A 95 3.60 2.86 15.87
C GLY A 95 2.64 1.67 15.78
N PRO A 96 2.65 0.94 14.66
CA PRO A 96 3.61 1.05 13.53
C PRO A 96 3.42 2.30 12.66
N PHE A 97 4.51 2.81 12.06
CA PHE A 97 4.47 3.98 11.15
C PHE A 97 5.00 3.69 9.73
N ASN A 98 5.53 2.50 9.47
CA ASN A 98 6.01 2.15 8.14
C ASN A 98 4.85 1.96 7.16
N PHE A 99 5.05 2.45 5.93
CA PHE A 99 4.19 2.07 4.81
C PHE A 99 4.34 0.56 4.54
N GLY A 100 3.25 -0.10 4.12
CA GLY A 100 3.24 -1.53 3.84
C GLY A 100 3.88 -1.85 2.49
N TRP A 101 5.20 -1.65 2.37
CA TRP A 101 5.96 -1.81 1.13
C TRP A 101 5.84 -3.21 0.52
N GLN A 102 5.68 -4.23 1.35
CA GLN A 102 5.54 -5.63 0.96
C GLN A 102 4.22 -5.89 0.23
N PHE A 103 3.20 -5.06 0.47
CA PHE A 103 1.93 -5.14 -0.28
C PHE A 103 2.06 -4.64 -1.72
N LEU A 104 3.19 -4.03 -2.08
CA LEU A 104 3.51 -3.66 -3.47
C LEU A 104 4.21 -4.80 -4.23
N ASN A 105 4.51 -5.92 -3.58
CA ASN A 105 5.16 -7.03 -4.23
C ASN A 105 4.26 -7.61 -5.33
N PRO A 106 4.87 -8.20 -6.38
CA PRO A 106 4.15 -9.03 -7.33
C PRO A 106 3.39 -10.15 -6.58
N VAL A 107 2.16 -10.44 -7.02
CA VAL A 107 1.28 -11.45 -6.40
C VAL A 107 0.83 -12.40 -7.50
N ASP A 108 1.12 -13.68 -7.33
CA ASP A 108 0.57 -14.78 -8.11
C ASP A 108 -0.59 -15.45 -7.34
N MET A 109 -1.16 -16.53 -7.90
CA MET A 109 -2.26 -17.26 -7.24
C MET A 109 -1.88 -17.81 -5.86
N ALA A 110 -0.64 -18.27 -5.67
CA ALA A 110 -0.19 -18.79 -4.38
C ALA A 110 -0.07 -17.67 -3.34
N GLY A 111 0.47 -16.52 -3.73
CA GLY A 111 0.53 -15.32 -2.90
C GLY A 111 -0.85 -14.79 -2.54
N LEU A 112 -1.78 -14.76 -3.50
CA LEU A 112 -3.17 -14.37 -3.25
C LEU A 112 -3.86 -15.34 -2.28
N GLN A 113 -3.67 -16.65 -2.46
CA GLN A 113 -4.20 -17.65 -1.55
C GLN A 113 -3.65 -17.46 -0.13
N TRP A 114 -2.35 -17.17 0.02
CA TRP A 114 -1.76 -16.83 1.31
C TRP A 114 -2.38 -15.59 1.95
N ILE A 115 -2.68 -14.55 1.15
CA ILE A 115 -3.37 -13.34 1.62
C ILE A 115 -4.78 -13.67 2.12
N ILE A 116 -5.51 -14.52 1.40
CA ILE A 116 -6.88 -14.93 1.71
C ILE A 116 -6.93 -15.86 2.93
N ASP A 117 -6.00 -16.79 3.07
CA ASP A 117 -5.98 -17.76 4.16
C ASP A 117 -5.25 -17.26 5.41
N ASN A 118 -4.74 -16.03 5.37
CA ASN A 118 -3.94 -15.45 6.42
C ASN A 118 -4.62 -15.56 7.81
N PRO A 119 -3.88 -15.90 8.88
CA PRO A 119 -4.41 -15.95 10.24
C PRO A 119 -5.11 -14.65 10.66
N ASN A 120 -4.62 -13.50 10.18
CA ASN A 120 -5.28 -12.22 10.34
C ASN A 120 -6.36 -12.02 9.25
N ARG A 121 -7.64 -12.06 9.65
CA ARG A 121 -8.80 -11.89 8.76
C ARG A 121 -8.84 -10.57 7.99
N TYR A 122 -8.08 -9.57 8.45
CA TYR A 122 -8.05 -8.23 7.85
C TYR A 122 -7.03 -8.08 6.72
N THR A 123 -6.15 -9.07 6.52
CA THR A 123 -5.01 -8.98 5.59
C THR A 123 -5.45 -8.67 4.16
N PHE A 124 -6.39 -9.45 3.60
CA PHE A 124 -6.94 -9.20 2.26
C PHE A 124 -7.55 -7.79 2.13
N GLY A 125 -8.36 -7.36 3.10
CA GLY A 125 -9.02 -6.05 3.04
C GLY A 125 -8.02 -4.89 3.12
N PHE A 126 -6.97 -5.01 3.94
CA PHE A 126 -5.90 -4.00 3.99
C PHE A 126 -5.05 -3.99 2.72
N TRP A 127 -4.69 -5.16 2.20
CA TRP A 127 -3.97 -5.30 0.94
C TRP A 127 -4.76 -4.66 -0.22
N LEU A 128 -6.03 -5.03 -0.38
CA LEU A 128 -6.90 -4.47 -1.42
C LEU A 128 -7.04 -2.95 -1.27
N ARG A 129 -7.22 -2.45 -0.04
CA ARG A 129 -7.29 -1.00 0.23
C ARG A 129 -6.01 -0.28 -0.17
N ILE A 130 -4.84 -0.89 0.07
CA ILE A 130 -3.55 -0.28 -0.28
C ILE A 130 -3.40 -0.21 -1.79
N ILE A 131 -3.56 -1.33 -2.51
CA ILE A 131 -3.40 -1.32 -3.97
C ILE A 131 -4.44 -0.42 -4.66
N THR A 132 -5.66 -0.30 -4.11
CA THR A 132 -6.69 0.62 -4.62
C THR A 132 -6.31 2.09 -4.42
N GLY A 133 -5.61 2.41 -3.33
CA GLY A 133 -5.26 3.78 -2.96
C GLY A 133 -3.92 4.27 -3.51
N LEU A 134 -3.20 3.44 -4.27
CA LEU A 134 -1.91 3.82 -4.83
C LEU A 134 -2.08 4.81 -5.98
N PRO A 135 -1.38 5.96 -5.94
CA PRO A 135 -1.27 6.80 -7.12
C PRO A 135 -0.42 6.10 -8.20
N ASP A 136 -0.63 6.47 -9.45
CA ASP A 136 0.07 5.96 -10.64
C ASP A 136 1.60 5.96 -10.50
N TRP A 137 2.19 7.04 -9.97
CA TRP A 137 3.63 7.17 -9.75
C TRP A 137 4.18 6.26 -8.65
N ALA A 138 3.33 5.64 -7.83
CA ALA A 138 3.72 4.72 -6.76
C ALA A 138 3.61 3.24 -7.15
N ILE A 139 2.99 2.90 -8.28
CA ILE A 139 2.80 1.52 -8.73
C ILE A 139 4.15 0.90 -9.12
N GLN A 140 4.48 -0.25 -8.53
CA GLN A 140 5.72 -0.98 -8.79
C GLN A 140 5.55 -2.11 -9.81
N THR A 141 4.35 -2.68 -9.91
CA THR A 141 4.00 -3.79 -10.80
C THR A 141 2.50 -3.79 -11.07
N THR A 142 2.10 -4.28 -12.24
CA THR A 142 0.69 -4.47 -12.62
C THR A 142 0.16 -5.86 -12.29
N GLN A 143 1.02 -6.82 -11.92
CA GLN A 143 0.64 -8.22 -11.75
C GLN A 143 -0.54 -8.45 -10.79
N PRO A 144 -0.62 -7.81 -9.59
CA PRO A 144 -1.76 -7.99 -8.70
C PRO A 144 -3.10 -7.58 -9.33
N TYR A 145 -3.08 -6.53 -10.15
CA TYR A 145 -4.28 -6.01 -10.81
C TYR A 145 -4.71 -6.92 -11.97
N GLU A 146 -3.74 -7.44 -12.73
CA GLU A 146 -3.98 -8.41 -13.80
C GLU A 146 -4.56 -9.71 -13.25
N LEU A 147 -3.98 -10.26 -12.18
CA LEU A 147 -4.48 -11.45 -11.50
C LEU A 147 -5.93 -11.28 -11.02
N LEU A 148 -6.23 -10.15 -10.39
CA LEU A 148 -7.57 -9.85 -9.92
C LEU A 148 -8.56 -9.69 -11.08
N ALA A 149 -8.14 -9.09 -12.19
CA ALA A 149 -8.97 -8.96 -13.39
C ALA A 149 -9.27 -10.33 -14.02
N GLU A 150 -8.26 -11.20 -14.14
CA GLU A 150 -8.43 -12.58 -14.64
C GLU A 150 -9.45 -13.36 -13.79
N LEU A 151 -9.39 -13.25 -12.46
CA LEU A 151 -10.35 -13.88 -11.56
C LEU A 151 -11.78 -13.34 -11.69
N LEU A 152 -11.92 -12.05 -12.03
CA LEU A 152 -13.22 -11.46 -12.32
C LEU A 152 -13.77 -11.92 -13.68
N GLU A 153 -12.93 -11.99 -14.70
CA GLU A 153 -13.31 -12.46 -16.04
C GLU A 153 -13.71 -13.94 -16.03
N ALA A 154 -12.98 -14.78 -15.27
CA ALA A 154 -13.28 -16.19 -15.12
C ALA A 154 -14.45 -16.48 -14.16
N ASP A 155 -14.96 -15.46 -13.44
CA ASP A 155 -15.96 -15.56 -12.39
C ASP A 155 -15.59 -16.51 -11.22
N THR A 156 -14.30 -16.75 -10.99
CA THR A 156 -13.80 -17.70 -9.98
C THR A 156 -13.37 -17.04 -8.67
N LEU A 157 -13.47 -15.72 -8.56
CA LEU A 157 -13.07 -15.00 -7.37
C LEU A 157 -13.77 -15.50 -6.10
N MET A 158 -15.07 -15.79 -6.16
CA MET A 158 -15.81 -16.25 -4.98
C MET A 158 -15.43 -17.66 -4.56
N ASP A 159 -14.86 -18.46 -5.46
CA ASP A 159 -14.47 -19.86 -5.19
C ASP A 159 -13.25 -19.94 -4.27
N ILE A 160 -12.38 -18.93 -4.31
CA ILE A 160 -11.17 -18.87 -3.48
C ILE A 160 -11.38 -18.14 -2.15
N MET A 161 -12.49 -17.41 -1.99
CA MET A 161 -12.74 -16.59 -0.80
C MET A 161 -13.34 -17.40 0.35
N ASN A 162 -12.75 -17.26 1.55
CA ASN A 162 -13.27 -17.87 2.77
C ASN A 162 -14.09 -16.88 3.63
N ASP A 163 -15.00 -17.41 4.45
CA ASP A 163 -15.93 -16.63 5.29
C ASP A 163 -15.20 -15.66 6.24
N LYS A 164 -14.07 -16.10 6.79
CA LYS A 164 -13.26 -15.31 7.72
C LYS A 164 -12.73 -14.06 7.04
N THR A 165 -12.20 -14.20 5.84
CA THR A 165 -11.64 -13.11 5.04
C THR A 165 -12.72 -12.18 4.53
N LEU A 166 -13.86 -12.71 4.10
CA LEU A 166 -15.03 -11.91 3.79
C LEU A 166 -15.45 -11.09 5.02
N GLN A 167 -15.56 -11.68 6.20
CA GLN A 167 -15.89 -10.94 7.42
C GLN A 167 -14.92 -9.79 7.72
N GLY A 168 -13.61 -9.99 7.46
CA GLY A 168 -12.61 -8.93 7.60
C GLY A 168 -12.75 -7.83 6.54
N PHE A 169 -12.94 -8.21 5.28
CA PHE A 169 -13.21 -7.28 4.18
C PHE A 169 -14.45 -6.42 4.46
N ARG A 170 -15.54 -7.01 4.97
CA ARG A 170 -16.76 -6.29 5.37
C ARG A 170 -16.49 -5.12 6.30
N ARG A 171 -15.71 -5.39 7.34
CA ARG A 171 -15.41 -4.42 8.40
C ARG A 171 -14.53 -3.29 7.89
N ILE A 172 -13.54 -3.61 7.06
CA ILE A 172 -12.65 -2.61 6.45
C ILE A 172 -13.41 -1.74 5.46
N SER A 173 -14.33 -2.32 4.71
CA SER A 173 -15.11 -1.62 3.68
C SER A 173 -16.34 -0.87 4.23
N GLY A 174 -16.67 -1.04 5.51
CA GLY A 174 -17.79 -0.35 6.15
C GLY A 174 -19.18 -0.80 5.68
N ARG A 175 -19.35 -2.08 5.32
CA ARG A 175 -20.59 -2.62 4.74
C ARG A 175 -21.41 -3.40 5.78
N GLU A 176 -22.38 -2.80 6.48
CA GLU A 176 -23.03 -3.49 7.61
C GLU A 176 -24.47 -3.99 7.40
N SER A 177 -25.30 -3.39 6.53
CA SER A 177 -26.74 -3.73 6.51
C SER A 177 -27.14 -4.89 5.58
N ASN A 178 -26.49 -5.07 4.42
CA ASN A 178 -26.98 -5.98 3.35
C ASN A 178 -26.14 -7.24 3.12
N TRP A 179 -25.10 -7.48 3.93
CA TRP A 179 -24.11 -8.55 3.75
C TRP A 179 -24.56 -9.94 4.21
N ARG A 180 -25.86 -10.22 4.12
CA ARG A 180 -26.45 -11.55 4.39
C ARG A 180 -26.74 -12.33 3.11
N ASP A 181 -26.89 -11.62 1.99
CA ASP A 181 -27.11 -12.20 0.66
C ASP A 181 -25.76 -12.43 -0.05
N LYS A 182 -25.54 -13.66 -0.55
CA LYS A 182 -24.33 -14.03 -1.30
C LYS A 182 -24.15 -13.17 -2.55
N THR A 183 -25.24 -12.76 -3.20
CA THR A 183 -25.20 -11.89 -4.38
C THR A 183 -24.68 -10.51 -4.01
N ALA A 184 -25.20 -9.90 -2.93
CA ALA A 184 -24.71 -8.63 -2.41
C ALA A 184 -23.22 -8.68 -2.04
N VAL A 185 -22.77 -9.78 -1.40
CA VAL A 185 -21.35 -9.97 -1.06
C VAL A 185 -20.48 -10.02 -2.32
N LYS A 186 -20.89 -10.81 -3.33
CA LYS A 186 -20.19 -10.89 -4.62
C LYS A 186 -20.11 -9.52 -5.29
N CYS A 187 -21.22 -8.80 -5.38
CA CYS A 187 -21.27 -7.46 -5.97
C CYS A 187 -20.32 -6.47 -5.27
N ASP A 188 -20.33 -6.43 -3.94
CA ASP A 188 -19.45 -5.54 -3.17
C ASP A 188 -17.96 -5.85 -3.39
N LEU A 189 -17.61 -7.14 -3.42
CA LEU A 189 -16.24 -7.58 -3.64
C LEU A 189 -15.79 -7.29 -5.07
N THR A 190 -16.61 -7.64 -6.07
CA THR A 190 -16.36 -7.33 -7.49
C THR A 190 -16.17 -5.83 -7.68
N TYR A 191 -17.04 -5.00 -7.10
CA TYR A 191 -16.93 -3.55 -7.22
C TYR A 191 -15.63 -3.00 -6.58
N ALA A 192 -15.21 -3.54 -5.44
CA ALA A 192 -13.96 -3.14 -4.80
C ALA A 192 -12.74 -3.50 -5.65
N ILE A 193 -12.75 -4.67 -6.30
CA ILE A 193 -11.67 -5.08 -7.19
C ILE A 193 -11.67 -4.26 -8.49
N LEU A 194 -12.84 -4.00 -9.08
CA LEU A 194 -12.95 -3.14 -10.25
C LEU A 194 -12.38 -1.74 -9.96
N LYS A 195 -12.64 -1.19 -8.77
CA LYS A 195 -12.03 0.07 -8.33
C LYS A 195 -10.51 0.04 -8.28
N ALA A 196 -9.93 -1.09 -7.88
CA ALA A 196 -8.48 -1.27 -7.86
C ALA A 196 -7.91 -1.39 -9.28
N CYS A 197 -8.52 -2.22 -10.12
CA CYS A 197 -7.96 -2.62 -11.42
C CYS A 197 -8.17 -1.57 -12.51
N TRP A 198 -9.35 -0.94 -12.56
CA TRP A 198 -9.75 -0.08 -13.67
C TRP A 198 -8.76 1.06 -13.96
N PRO A 199 -8.31 1.86 -12.97
CA PRO A 199 -7.39 2.96 -13.23
C PRO A 199 -6.02 2.52 -13.75
N VAL A 200 -5.59 1.29 -13.41
CA VAL A 200 -4.27 0.77 -13.76
C VAL A 200 -4.28 0.12 -15.13
N LEU A 201 -5.28 -0.73 -15.40
CA LEU A 201 -5.34 -1.54 -16.62
C LEU A 201 -5.83 -0.74 -17.83
N GLN A 202 -6.68 0.28 -17.66
CA GLN A 202 -7.05 1.17 -18.76
C GLN A 202 -5.85 1.96 -19.32
N VAL A 203 -4.96 2.42 -18.44
CA VAL A 203 -3.76 3.17 -18.84
C VAL A 203 -2.81 2.28 -19.65
N LYS A 204 -2.73 0.98 -19.34
CA LYS A 204 -1.95 0.01 -20.12
C LYS A 204 -2.53 -0.17 -21.52
N ALA A 205 -3.86 -0.31 -21.64
CA ALA A 205 -4.53 -0.47 -22.93
C ALA A 205 -4.30 0.74 -23.85
N ASN A 206 -4.36 1.96 -23.32
CA ASN A 206 -4.16 3.19 -24.10
C ASN A 206 -2.69 3.46 -24.48
N ASN A 207 -1.72 2.95 -23.71
CA ASN A 207 -0.29 3.05 -24.03
C ASN A 207 0.20 1.92 -24.96
N GLY A 208 -0.60 0.89 -25.18
CA GLY A 208 -0.35 -0.21 -26.13
C GLY A 208 -0.89 0.04 -27.53
N VAL A 209 -1.64 1.12 -27.75
CA VAL A 209 -2.03 1.61 -29.08
C VAL A 209 -0.94 2.58 -29.56
N LYS A 210 0.07 2.03 -30.24
CA LYS A 210 0.97 2.77 -31.13
C LYS A 210 0.84 2.21 -32.53
#